data_AF-A0A950KUZ2-F1
#
_entry.id   AF-A0A950KUZ2-F1
#
_cell.length_a   1.000
_cell.length_b   1.000
_cell.length_c   1.000
_cell.angle_alpha   90.00
_cell.angle_beta   90.00
_cell.angle_gamma   90.00
#
_symmetry.space_group_name_H-M   'P 1'
#
loop_
_entity.id
_entity.type
_entity.pdbx_description
1 polymer ?
#
loop_
_entity_poly.entity_id
_entity_poly.type
_entity_poly.pdbx_seq_one_letter_code
_entity_poly.pdbx_strand_id
1 'polypeptide(L)'
;MKPKHQRLWFVAFSLVCLSVSSLLIMTAFRDNIVFFFTPSELLSHPLRAGQLVRLGGLVEAGSVAKEGVSVRFRITDGAATVPV
;
A
#
# COMPACT_ATOMS: atom_id res chain seq x y z
N MET A 1 -42.70 -1.53 -24.57
CA MET A 1 -41.85 -0.44 -24.01
C MET A 1 -41.55 0.55 -25.12
N LYS A 2 -41.73 1.87 -24.91
CA LYS A 2 -41.43 2.85 -25.97
C LYS A 2 -39.90 2.84 -26.26
N PRO A 3 -39.46 2.92 -27.52
CA PRO A 3 -38.04 2.83 -27.91
C PRO A 3 -37.15 3.87 -27.20
N LYS A 4 -37.73 5.01 -26.80
CA LYS A 4 -37.07 6.07 -26.03
C LYS A 4 -36.65 5.61 -24.62
N HIS A 5 -37.45 4.77 -23.95
CA HIS A 5 -37.09 4.19 -22.65
C HIS A 5 -36.04 3.08 -22.78
N GLN A 6 -36.03 2.35 -23.90
CA GLN A 6 -35.04 1.32 -24.14
C GLN A 6 -33.62 1.91 -24.31
N ARG A 7 -33.46 3.00 -25.08
CA ARG A 7 -32.19 3.74 -25.14
C ARG A 7 -31.76 4.28 -23.77
N LEU A 8 -32.70 4.79 -22.97
CA LEU A 8 -32.38 5.30 -21.63
C LEU A 8 -31.85 4.19 -20.71
N TRP A 9 -32.43 2.99 -20.78
CA TRP A 9 -31.95 1.81 -20.04
C TRP A 9 -30.54 1.40 -20.44
N PHE A 10 -30.23 1.37 -21.74
CA PHE A 10 -28.86 1.08 -22.20
C PHE A 10 -27.85 2.11 -21.72
N VAL A 11 -28.19 3.40 -21.77
CA VAL A 11 -27.32 4.47 -21.28
C VAL A 11 -27.12 4.34 -19.76
N ALA A 12 -28.20 4.16 -18.99
CA ALA A 12 -28.11 3.98 -17.54
C ALA A 12 -27.26 2.76 -17.17
N PHE A 13 -27.47 1.63 -17.84
CA PHE A 13 -26.67 0.42 -17.62
C PHE A 13 -25.19 0.66 -17.92
N SER A 14 -24.87 1.30 -19.05
CA SER A 14 -23.49 1.63 -19.40
C SER A 14 -22.82 2.53 -18.36
N LEU A 15 -23.55 3.52 -17.84
CA LEU A 15 -23.05 4.45 -16.81
C LEU A 15 -22.75 3.71 -15.50
N VAL A 16 -23.63 2.79 -15.10
CA VAL A 16 -23.42 1.94 -13.91
C VAL A 16 -22.19 1.07 -14.09
N CYS A 17 -22.04 0.38 -15.23
CA CYS A 17 -20.88 -0.46 -15.50
C CYS A 17 -19.56 0.35 -15.45
N LEU A 18 -19.52 1.54 -16.06
CA LEU A 18 -18.35 2.41 -16.03
C LEU A 18 -18.02 2.87 -14.61
N SER A 19 -19.04 3.23 -13.83
CA SER A 19 -18.86 3.65 -12.43
C SER A 19 -18.27 2.53 -11.58
N VAL A 20 -18.81 1.32 -11.70
CA VAL A 20 -18.31 0.13 -10.99
C VAL A 20 -16.88 -0.18 -11.40
N SER A 21 -16.57 -0.16 -12.70
CA SER A 21 -15.22 -0.41 -13.19
C SER A 21 -14.21 0.61 -12.63
N SER A 22 -14.56 1.89 -12.61
CA SER A 22 -13.68 2.95 -12.10
C SER A 22 -13.41 2.78 -10.60
N LEU A 23 -14.44 2.46 -9.81
CA LEU A 23 -14.29 2.17 -8.38
C LEU A 23 -13.38 0.98 -8.13
N LEU A 24 -13.57 -0.11 -8.89
CA LEU A 24 -12.76 -1.33 -8.76
C LEU A 24 -11.28 -1.05 -9.06
N ILE A 25 -11.02 -0.27 -10.10
CA ILE A 25 -9.67 0.15 -10.48
C ILE A 25 -9.06 0.98 -9.34
N MET A 26 -9.76 2.00 -8.84
CA MET A 26 -9.27 2.83 -7.73
C MET A 26 -8.94 2.01 -6.47
N THR A 27 -9.77 1.02 -6.14
CA THR A 27 -9.49 0.12 -5.01
C THR A 27 -8.28 -0.76 -5.28
N ALA A 28 -8.14 -1.34 -6.46
CA ALA A 28 -7.01 -2.20 -6.81
C ALA A 28 -5.67 -1.43 -6.83
N PHE A 29 -5.69 -0.17 -7.28
CA PHE A 29 -4.52 0.71 -7.24
C PHE A 29 -4.08 1.02 -5.80
N ARG A 30 -5.03 1.27 -4.87
CA ARG A 30 -4.71 1.46 -3.46
C ARG A 30 -3.97 0.26 -2.85
N ASP A 31 -4.38 -0.94 -3.23
CA ASP A 31 -3.79 -2.19 -2.71
C ASP A 31 -2.44 -2.54 -3.37
N ASN A 32 -2.16 -2.06 -4.59
CA ASN A 32 -0.92 -2.35 -5.33
C ASN A 32 0.19 -1.29 -5.18
N ILE A 33 -0.05 -0.19 -4.48
CA ILE A 33 1.02 0.76 -4.21
C ILE A 33 1.91 0.17 -3.12
N VAL A 34 3.16 -0.12 -3.48
CA VAL A 34 4.18 -0.56 -2.52
C VAL A 34 4.45 0.59 -1.54
N PHE A 35 3.82 0.54 -0.37
CA PHE A 35 4.04 1.51 0.68
C PHE A 35 5.48 1.37 1.21
N PHE A 36 6.26 2.41 1.02
CA PHE A 36 7.51 2.62 1.73
C PHE A 36 7.15 3.17 3.10
N PHE A 37 7.21 2.34 4.14
CA PHE A 37 6.96 2.78 5.50
C PHE A 37 8.26 3.28 6.12
N THR A 38 8.18 4.42 6.79
CA THR A 38 9.24 4.86 7.70
C THR A 38 9.14 4.13 9.04
N PRO A 39 10.25 3.98 9.79
CA PRO A 39 10.24 3.46 11.16
C PRO A 39 9.15 4.07 12.05
N SER A 40 8.94 5.39 11.99
CA SER A 40 7.92 6.09 12.77
C SER A 40 6.49 5.78 12.30
N GLU A 41 6.27 5.65 11.00
CA GLU A 41 4.97 5.24 10.44
C GLU A 41 4.64 3.80 10.80
N LEU A 42 5.62 2.90 10.80
CA LEU A 42 5.41 1.50 11.17
C LEU A 42 5.01 1.34 12.65
N LEU A 43 5.53 2.19 13.54
CA LEU A 43 5.13 2.21 14.94
C LEU A 43 3.75 2.84 15.18
N SER A 44 3.37 3.82 14.36
CA SER A 44 2.07 4.52 14.49
C SER A 44 0.92 3.81 13.77
N HIS A 45 1.20 3.09 12.69
CA HIS A 45 0.24 2.30 11.93
C HIS A 45 0.55 0.82 12.10
N PRO A 46 -0.15 0.10 12.99
CA PRO A 46 0.07 -1.33 13.17
C PRO A 46 -0.30 -2.06 11.87
N LEU A 47 0.71 -2.49 11.15
CA LEU A 47 0.57 -3.34 9.98
C LEU A 47 -0.05 -4.68 10.39
N ARG A 48 -0.86 -5.26 9.51
CA ARG A 48 -1.36 -6.62 9.74
C ARG A 48 -0.17 -7.59 9.74
N ALA A 49 -0.12 -8.46 10.74
CA ALA A 49 0.94 -9.47 10.85
C ALA A 49 1.00 -10.32 9.57
N GLY A 50 2.20 -10.43 8.97
CA GLY A 50 2.41 -11.16 7.71
C GLY A 50 2.33 -10.31 6.44
N GLN A 51 2.08 -9.00 6.53
CA GLN A 51 2.13 -8.11 5.37
C GLN A 51 3.59 -7.82 4.98
N LEU A 52 3.95 -8.15 3.73
CA LEU A 52 5.23 -7.76 3.15
C LEU A 52 5.22 -6.25 2.89
N VAL A 53 6.08 -5.53 3.59
CA VAL A 53 6.22 -4.07 3.46
C VAL A 53 7.66 -3.70 3.13
N ARG A 54 7.84 -2.60 2.41
CA ARG A 54 9.17 -2.03 2.20
C ARG A 54 9.41 -1.00 3.30
N LEU A 55 10.40 -1.25 4.15
CA LEU A 55 10.83 -0.29 5.16
C LEU A 55 11.94 0.58 4.59
N GLY A 56 11.74 1.89 4.60
CA GLY A 56 12.75 2.88 4.18
C GLY A 56 13.29 3.65 5.37
N GLY A 57 14.60 3.90 5.41
CA GLY A 57 15.21 4.73 6.45
C GLY A 57 16.74 4.72 6.37
N LEU A 58 17.37 5.43 7.28
CA LEU A 58 18.82 5.51 7.43
C LEU A 58 19.32 4.37 8.31
N VAL A 59 20.48 3.80 7.99
CA VAL A 59 21.11 2.82 8.87
C VAL A 59 21.84 3.55 9.99
N GLU A 60 21.56 3.18 11.24
CA GLU A 60 22.23 3.76 12.40
C GLU A 60 23.72 3.40 12.39
N ALA A 61 24.59 4.39 12.61
CA ALA A 61 26.04 4.18 12.58
C ALA A 61 26.49 3.20 13.67
N GLY A 62 27.29 2.20 13.29
CA GLY A 62 27.77 1.16 14.21
C GLY A 62 26.75 0.06 14.55
N SER A 63 25.53 0.12 14.01
CA SER A 63 24.50 -0.91 14.26
C SER A 63 24.64 -2.17 13.41
N VAL A 64 25.48 -2.14 12.37
CA VAL A 64 25.64 -3.24 11.43
C VAL A 64 26.47 -4.35 12.06
N ALA A 65 25.81 -5.43 12.45
CA ALA A 65 26.42 -6.66 12.92
C ALA A 65 26.29 -7.75 11.84
N LYS A 66 27.42 -8.34 11.44
CA LYS A 66 27.46 -9.39 10.42
C LYS A 66 27.85 -10.72 11.04
N GLU A 67 26.94 -11.68 10.99
CA GLU A 67 27.14 -13.06 11.42
C GLU A 67 27.09 -13.98 10.18
N GLY A 68 28.20 -14.07 9.45
CA GLY A 68 28.31 -14.86 8.22
C GLY A 68 27.47 -14.27 7.07
N VAL A 69 26.38 -14.96 6.71
CA VAL A 69 25.41 -14.53 5.68
C VAL A 69 24.31 -13.64 6.28
N SER A 70 24.10 -13.71 7.60
CA SER A 70 23.10 -12.91 8.30
C SER A 70 23.65 -11.53 8.64
N VAL A 71 22.92 -10.48 8.30
CA VAL A 71 23.25 -9.10 8.67
C VAL A 71 22.10 -8.57 9.51
N ARG A 72 22.42 -8.09 10.72
CA ARG A 72 21.47 -7.37 11.58
C ARG A 72 21.88 -5.92 11.64
N PHE A 73 20.93 -5.02 11.54
CA PHE A 73 21.19 -3.59 11.60
C PHE A 73 19.95 -2.84 12.08
N ARG A 74 20.15 -1.61 12.52
CA ARG A 74 19.04 -0.75 12.97
C ARG A 74 18.77 0.30 11.91
N ILE A 75 17.50 0.47 11.58
CA ILE A 75 17.03 1.49 10.65
C ILE A 75 16.36 2.60 11.47
N THR A 76 16.76 3.84 11.23
CA THR A 76 16.23 5.04 11.87
C THR A 76 15.78 6.07 10.83
N ASP A 77 14.75 6.84 11.13
CA ASP A 77 14.34 8.03 10.38
C ASP A 77 14.64 9.34 11.12
N GLY A 78 15.34 9.26 12.26
CA GLY A 78 15.63 10.38 13.15
C GLY A 78 14.59 10.58 14.28
N ALA A 79 13.41 9.97 14.18
CA ALA A 79 12.37 10.02 15.22
C ALA A 79 12.16 8.66 15.91
N ALA A 80 12.29 7.56 15.16
CA ALA A 80 12.18 6.20 15.67
C ALA A 80 13.27 5.30 15.10
N THR A 81 13.53 4.19 15.80
CA THR A 81 14.52 3.18 15.40
C THR A 81 13.91 1.79 15.47
N VAL A 82 14.03 1.03 14.38
CA VAL A 82 13.50 -0.33 14.24
C VAL A 82 14.65 -1.30 13.95
N PRO A 83 14.80 -2.40 14.71
CA PRO A 83 15.79 -3.45 14.42
C PRO A 83 15.31 -4.36 13.29
N VAL A 84 16.23 -4.69 12.37
CA VAL A 84 16.06 -5.64 11.25
C VAL A 84 17.18 -6.67 11.30
#